data_AF-A0AAD6WUE4-F1
#
_entry.id   AF-A0AAD6WUE4-F1
#
_cell.length_a   1.000
_cell.length_b   1.000
_cell.length_c   1.000
_cell.angle_alpha   90.00
_cell.angle_beta   90.00
_cell.angle_gamma   90.00
#
_symmetry.space_group_name_H-M   'P 1'
#
loop_
_entity.id
_entity.type
_entity.pdbx_description
1 polymer ?
#
loop_
_entity_poly.entity_id
_entity_poly.type
_entity_poly.pdbx_seq_one_letter_code
_entity_poly.pdbx_strand_id
1 'polypeptide(L)'
;AVFFSPHLAQILTVCSRGPQVDIFWLHFSAARKSKRVSSAKSKSHIASLAAMDDRDSDDESEFPVAILPPEEDEDQDSSDDDDQVNFEAENGDQDEEEEIGGGQHCARTVPMLVPSPLVPGPKLDINSFCQNYNLDPKIAARFLQHKYRTTDSFWYIEVKELKELGFVAGEIAELSAAIAAWAT
;
A
#
# COMPACT_ATOMS: atom_id res chain seq x y z
N ALA A 1 24.01 6.47 -38.71
CA ALA A 1 23.93 5.00 -38.59
C ALA A 1 24.84 4.60 -37.45
N VAL A 2 24.27 4.17 -36.32
CA VAL A 2 25.02 3.79 -35.12
C VAL A 2 24.95 2.26 -35.02
N PHE A 3 26.11 1.61 -35.08
CA PHE A 3 26.26 0.17 -34.99
C PHE A 3 26.03 -0.28 -33.54
N PHE A 4 25.00 -1.09 -33.30
CA PHE A 4 24.82 -1.83 -32.05
C PHE A 4 25.51 -3.19 -32.19
N SER A 5 26.45 -3.47 -31.29
CA SER A 5 27.24 -4.71 -31.26
C SER A 5 26.49 -5.79 -30.45
N PRO A 6 26.23 -7.00 -30.99
CA PRO A 6 25.40 -8.03 -30.34
C PRO A 6 26.26 -9.07 -29.62
N HIS A 7 27.02 -8.67 -28.59
CA HIS A 7 27.88 -9.62 -27.87
C HIS A 7 27.89 -9.42 -26.35
N LEU A 8 26.72 -9.47 -25.73
CA LEU A 8 26.55 -9.60 -24.28
C LEU A 8 25.18 -10.23 -23.94
N ALA A 9 24.93 -11.42 -24.48
CA ALA A 9 23.74 -12.20 -24.16
C ALA A 9 24.14 -13.65 -23.90
N GLN A 10 24.93 -13.91 -22.85
CA GLN A 10 25.09 -15.24 -22.23
C GLN A 10 25.70 -15.13 -20.82
N ILE A 11 24.89 -14.80 -19.81
CA ILE A 11 25.06 -15.28 -18.42
C ILE A 11 23.67 -15.28 -17.76
N LEU A 12 22.85 -16.30 -18.00
CA LEU A 12 21.72 -16.67 -17.12
C LEU A 12 21.36 -18.14 -17.35
N THR A 13 22.18 -19.07 -16.83
CA THR A 13 21.79 -20.47 -16.63
C THR A 13 22.57 -21.06 -15.47
N VAL A 14 22.14 -20.86 -14.21
CA VAL A 14 22.51 -21.75 -13.09
C VAL A 14 21.41 -21.76 -12.00
N CYS A 15 20.81 -22.95 -11.85
CA CYS A 15 20.17 -23.55 -10.67
C CYS A 15 18.84 -23.01 -10.09
N SER A 16 17.75 -23.56 -10.62
CA SER A 16 16.55 -23.90 -9.85
C SER A 16 16.81 -25.07 -8.89
N ARG A 17 16.54 -24.88 -7.59
CA ARG A 17 16.00 -25.89 -6.66
C ARG A 17 15.62 -25.20 -5.34
N GLY A 18 14.44 -24.60 -5.32
CA GLY A 18 13.75 -24.08 -4.15
C GLY A 18 12.24 -24.30 -4.36
N PRO A 19 11.45 -24.44 -3.28
CA PRO A 19 10.10 -25.00 -3.36
C PRO A 19 9.20 -24.14 -4.25
N GLN A 20 8.36 -24.80 -5.04
CA GLN A 20 7.30 -24.18 -5.82
C GLN A 20 6.47 -23.30 -4.90
N VAL A 21 6.70 -21.98 -4.97
CA VAL A 21 5.65 -21.01 -4.65
C VAL A 21 4.83 -20.88 -5.91
N ASP A 22 3.57 -21.30 -5.81
CA ASP A 22 2.57 -21.20 -6.86
C ASP A 22 2.61 -19.81 -7.50
N ILE A 23 3.02 -19.80 -8.77
CA ILE A 23 2.98 -18.63 -9.64
C ILE A 23 1.51 -18.43 -10.03
N PHE A 24 0.70 -17.95 -9.09
CA PHE A 24 -0.51 -17.22 -9.40
C PHE A 24 -0.13 -15.77 -9.73
N TRP A 25 0.76 -15.60 -10.71
CA TRP A 25 0.84 -14.36 -11.46
C TRP A 25 -0.38 -14.32 -12.37
N LEU A 26 -1.50 -13.88 -11.81
CA LEU A 26 -2.67 -13.55 -12.58
C LEU A 26 -2.26 -12.53 -13.63
N HIS A 27 -2.47 -12.93 -14.88
CA HIS A 27 -2.27 -12.16 -16.09
C HIS A 27 -3.25 -10.97 -16.13
N PHE A 28 -3.12 -10.00 -15.21
CA PHE A 28 -3.92 -8.77 -15.23
C PHE A 28 -3.24 -7.71 -16.09
N SER A 29 -3.02 -8.05 -17.37
CA SER A 29 -2.79 -7.05 -18.42
C SER A 29 -4.15 -6.49 -18.83
N ALA A 30 -4.79 -5.74 -17.93
CA ALA A 30 -5.92 -4.91 -18.29
C ALA A 30 -5.37 -3.66 -18.98
N ALA A 31 -5.49 -3.64 -20.31
CA ALA A 31 -5.21 -2.49 -21.16
C ALA A 31 -6.00 -1.27 -20.66
N ARG A 32 -5.41 -0.47 -19.77
CA ARG A 32 -5.91 0.87 -19.44
C ARG A 32 -5.68 1.72 -20.68
N LYS A 33 -6.74 1.84 -21.50
CA LYS A 33 -6.83 2.77 -22.64
C LYS A 33 -6.48 4.16 -22.14
N SER A 34 -5.23 4.55 -22.38
CA SER A 34 -4.71 5.89 -22.18
C SER A 34 -5.53 6.84 -23.04
N LYS A 35 -6.54 7.47 -22.43
CA LYS A 35 -7.32 8.53 -23.06
C LYS A 35 -6.40 9.75 -23.06
N ARG A 36 -5.61 9.88 -24.13
CA ARG A 36 -4.83 11.06 -24.43
C ARG A 36 -5.77 12.26 -24.48
N VAL A 37 -5.81 13.03 -23.40
CA VAL A 37 -6.45 14.34 -23.40
C VAL A 37 -5.51 15.23 -24.18
N SER A 38 -5.83 15.47 -25.45
CA SER A 38 -5.15 16.44 -26.30
C SER A 38 -5.37 17.82 -25.68
N SER A 39 -4.40 18.30 -24.90
CA SER A 39 -4.36 19.69 -24.47
C SER A 39 -4.17 20.55 -25.71
N ALA A 40 -5.26 21.18 -26.13
CA ALA A 40 -5.29 22.10 -27.23
C ALA A 40 -4.44 23.33 -26.88
N LYS A 41 -3.51 23.60 -27.78
CA LYS A 41 -2.64 24.74 -27.87
C LYS A 41 -3.46 26.04 -27.86
N SER A 42 -3.46 26.77 -26.74
CA SER A 42 -3.96 28.14 -26.71
C SER A 42 -2.79 29.12 -26.76
N LYS A 43 -2.83 29.96 -27.79
CA LYS A 43 -1.82 30.92 -28.24
C LYS A 43 -1.95 32.20 -27.41
N SER A 44 -0.81 32.67 -26.89
CA SER A 44 -0.38 34.08 -26.73
C SER A 44 -1.43 35.18 -26.54
N HIS A 45 -1.27 35.97 -25.49
CA HIS A 45 -1.36 37.45 -25.47
C HIS A 45 -0.61 37.91 -24.20
N ILE A 46 0.61 38.46 -24.31
CA ILE A 46 0.94 39.89 -24.34
C ILE A 46 0.55 40.64 -23.04
N ALA A 47 1.60 40.98 -22.28
CA ALA A 47 1.89 42.21 -21.51
C ALA A 47 0.80 42.93 -20.69
N SER A 48 1.12 43.13 -19.40
CA SER A 48 0.97 44.34 -18.55
C SER A 48 1.44 43.91 -17.15
N LEU A 49 2.53 44.39 -16.53
CA LEU A 49 2.99 45.75 -16.21
C LEU A 49 1.98 46.57 -15.37
N ALA A 50 2.11 46.46 -14.04
CA ALA A 50 1.76 47.42 -12.97
C ALA A 50 1.70 46.61 -11.66
N ALA A 51 2.62 46.76 -10.71
CA ALA A 51 2.72 47.83 -9.72
C ALA A 51 1.61 47.78 -8.65
N MET A 52 2.05 47.83 -7.39
CA MET A 52 1.31 48.25 -6.19
C MET A 52 0.26 47.29 -5.61
N ASP A 53 0.51 46.75 -4.41
CA ASP A 53 0.03 47.37 -3.16
C ASP A 53 0.60 46.61 -1.95
N ASP A 54 1.38 47.31 -1.13
CA ASP A 54 1.66 46.92 0.25
C ASP A 54 0.34 46.82 1.01
N ARG A 55 -0.05 45.60 1.38
CA ARG A 55 -1.22 45.37 2.22
C ARG A 55 -0.78 44.68 3.50
N ASP A 56 -0.27 45.49 4.41
CA ASP A 56 -0.37 45.24 5.84
C ASP A 56 -1.86 45.05 6.16
N SER A 57 -2.23 43.85 6.58
CA SER A 57 -3.52 43.58 7.20
C SER A 57 -3.26 42.58 8.30
N ASP A 58 -2.90 43.14 9.45
CA ASP A 58 -3.23 42.60 10.76
C ASP A 58 -4.73 42.27 10.77
N ASP A 59 -5.07 40.99 10.67
CA ASP A 59 -6.39 40.51 11.06
C ASP A 59 -6.17 39.43 12.13
N GLU A 60 -6.29 39.88 13.37
CA GLU A 60 -6.49 39.04 14.54
C GLU A 60 -7.86 38.37 14.40
N SER A 61 -7.94 37.29 13.62
CA SER A 61 -9.12 36.45 13.58
C SER A 61 -9.13 35.54 14.82
N GLU A 62 -9.73 36.06 15.88
CA GLU A 62 -10.19 35.34 17.07
C GLU A 62 -11.05 34.14 16.63
N PHE A 63 -10.46 32.93 16.63
CA PHE A 63 -11.21 31.73 16.29
C PHE A 63 -12.12 31.34 17.47
N PRO A 64 -13.43 31.13 17.24
CA PRO A 64 -14.39 30.85 18.29
C PRO A 64 -14.08 29.53 18.98
N VAL A 65 -14.09 29.59 20.31
CA VAL A 65 -14.03 28.45 21.23
C VAL A 65 -15.11 27.45 20.83
N ALA A 66 -14.69 26.31 20.28
CA ALA A 66 -15.59 25.19 20.02
C ALA A 66 -16.11 24.68 21.37
N ILE A 67 -17.39 24.93 21.63
CA ILE A 67 -18.15 24.32 22.73
C ILE A 67 -18.16 22.83 22.47
N LEU A 68 -17.38 22.09 23.26
CA LEU A 68 -17.42 20.63 23.32
C LEU A 68 -18.85 20.21 23.72
N PRO A 69 -19.51 19.32 22.95
CA PRO A 69 -20.75 18.71 23.41
C PRO A 69 -20.46 17.90 24.70
N PRO A 70 -21.41 17.88 25.65
CA PRO A 70 -21.27 17.11 26.88
C PRO A 70 -21.05 15.63 26.55
N GLU A 71 -20.08 15.02 27.21
CA GLU A 71 -19.87 13.58 27.17
C GLU A 71 -21.07 12.92 27.84
N GLU A 72 -21.88 12.22 27.04
CA GLU A 72 -22.95 11.38 27.56
C GLU A 72 -22.30 10.07 28.02
N ASP A 73 -22.15 9.95 29.33
CA ASP A 73 -21.80 8.72 30.03
C ASP A 73 -22.92 7.69 29.82
N GLU A 74 -22.80 6.84 28.80
CA GLU A 74 -23.62 5.64 28.68
C GLU A 74 -23.00 4.53 29.53
N ASP A 75 -23.42 4.50 30.80
CA ASP A 75 -23.42 3.30 31.63
C ASP A 75 -24.26 2.21 30.95
N GLN A 76 -23.62 1.30 30.23
CA GLN A 76 -24.24 0.02 29.87
C GLN A 76 -23.74 -1.07 30.82
N ASP A 77 -24.49 -1.15 31.93
CA ASP A 77 -25.07 -2.37 32.53
C ASP A 77 -24.68 -3.65 31.77
N SER A 78 -23.92 -4.58 32.36
CA SER A 78 -24.46 -5.69 33.17
C SER A 78 -25.71 -6.26 32.49
N SER A 79 -25.71 -7.48 31.98
CA SER A 79 -25.44 -8.77 32.60
C SER A 79 -25.74 -9.80 31.48
N ASP A 80 -25.18 -11.00 31.44
CA ASP A 80 -25.68 -12.18 32.12
C ASP A 80 -25.25 -13.40 31.28
N ASP A 81 -25.11 -14.53 32.00
CA ASP A 81 -25.25 -15.91 31.55
C ASP A 81 -24.15 -16.56 30.70
N ASP A 82 -23.23 -17.16 31.47
CA ASP A 82 -22.78 -18.54 31.34
C ASP A 82 -23.65 -19.46 30.47
N ASP A 83 -23.05 -19.97 29.39
CA ASP A 83 -23.32 -21.32 28.89
C ASP A 83 -21.98 -21.97 28.50
N GLN A 84 -21.22 -22.38 29.52
CA GLN A 84 -20.12 -23.33 29.35
C GLN A 84 -20.69 -24.71 29.02
N VAL A 85 -20.89 -24.98 27.72
CA VAL A 85 -21.08 -26.34 27.23
C VAL A 85 -19.73 -27.06 27.22
N ASN A 86 -19.54 -27.92 28.23
CA ASN A 86 -18.41 -28.82 28.34
C ASN A 86 -18.55 -29.91 27.25
N PHE A 87 -17.92 -29.72 26.10
CA PHE A 87 -17.89 -30.73 25.04
C PHE A 87 -16.82 -31.76 25.41
N GLU A 88 -17.23 -32.78 26.16
CA GLU A 88 -16.43 -34.01 26.33
C GLU A 88 -16.39 -34.72 24.97
N ALA A 89 -15.43 -34.32 24.12
CA ALA A 89 -15.08 -35.07 22.93
C ALA A 89 -14.32 -36.32 23.38
N GLU A 90 -15.07 -37.41 23.35
CA GLU A 90 -14.66 -38.81 23.40
C GLU A 90 -13.27 -39.02 22.76
N ASN A 91 -12.32 -39.49 23.58
CA ASN A 91 -11.03 -39.96 23.13
C ASN A 91 -11.23 -41.23 22.31
N GLY A 92 -11.36 -41.07 20.99
CA GLY A 92 -11.20 -42.16 20.04
C GLY A 92 -9.71 -42.40 19.82
N ASP A 93 -9.18 -43.43 20.47
CA ASP A 93 -7.94 -44.10 20.10
C ASP A 93 -7.97 -44.44 18.60
N GLN A 94 -7.25 -43.67 17.79
CA GLN A 94 -6.81 -44.06 16.46
C GLN A 94 -5.30 -43.92 16.41
N ASP A 95 -4.66 -44.97 16.91
CA ASP A 95 -3.30 -45.37 16.55
C ASP A 95 -3.26 -45.69 15.05
N GLU A 96 -3.02 -44.71 14.19
CA GLU A 96 -2.41 -45.00 12.88
C GLU A 96 -1.28 -44.01 12.60
N GLU A 97 -0.09 -44.59 12.62
CA GLU A 97 1.20 -44.01 12.31
C GLU A 97 1.20 -43.50 10.86
N GLU A 98 0.91 -42.22 10.64
CA GLU A 98 1.34 -41.54 9.41
C GLU A 98 2.39 -40.50 9.73
N GLU A 99 3.59 -40.87 9.28
CA GLU A 99 4.73 -40.07 8.89
C GLU A 99 4.87 -38.65 9.45
N ILE A 100 6.10 -38.42 9.86
CA ILE A 100 6.78 -37.14 10.10
C ILE A 100 6.72 -36.30 8.81
N GLY A 101 5.53 -35.80 8.45
CA GLY A 101 5.32 -34.80 7.43
C GLY A 101 5.85 -33.51 8.01
N GLY A 102 7.13 -33.24 7.73
CA GLY A 102 7.89 -32.11 8.25
C GLY A 102 7.02 -30.85 8.27
N GLY A 103 6.50 -30.56 9.46
CA GLY A 103 5.76 -29.35 9.74
C GLY A 103 6.70 -28.21 9.45
N GLN A 104 6.66 -27.70 8.23
CA GLN A 104 6.98 -26.32 7.98
C GLN A 104 5.94 -25.56 8.79
N HIS A 105 6.28 -25.34 10.06
CA HIS A 105 5.82 -24.18 10.79
C HIS A 105 6.31 -23.03 9.93
N CYS A 106 5.50 -22.69 8.92
CA CYS A 106 5.56 -21.46 8.20
C CYS A 106 5.53 -20.44 9.31
N ALA A 107 6.70 -19.93 9.69
CA ALA A 107 6.82 -18.80 10.59
C ALA A 107 5.73 -17.85 10.11
N ARG A 108 4.77 -17.56 10.99
CA ARG A 108 3.59 -16.75 10.70
C ARG A 108 4.13 -15.35 10.44
N THR A 109 4.69 -15.18 9.25
CA THR A 109 5.34 -13.99 8.78
C THR A 109 4.19 -13.03 8.58
N VAL A 110 4.15 -12.02 9.45
CA VAL A 110 3.25 -10.89 9.23
C VAL A 110 3.50 -10.41 7.80
N PRO A 111 2.46 -10.37 6.95
CA PRO A 111 2.62 -9.97 5.57
C PRO A 111 3.02 -8.49 5.56
N MET A 112 4.34 -8.26 5.50
CA MET A 112 4.91 -6.93 5.30
C MET A 112 4.60 -6.50 3.88
N LEU A 113 4.40 -5.19 3.69
CA LEU A 113 4.09 -4.65 2.38
C LEU A 113 5.25 -4.83 1.38
N VAL A 114 6.49 -4.83 1.89
CA VAL A 114 7.70 -5.19 1.14
C VAL A 114 8.09 -6.62 1.53
N PRO A 115 7.97 -7.62 0.63
CA PRO A 115 8.43 -8.96 0.92
C PRO A 115 9.96 -9.00 1.06
N SER A 116 10.47 -9.64 2.12
CA SER A 116 11.88 -10.03 2.19
C SER A 116 12.16 -11.03 1.05
N PRO A 117 13.17 -10.84 0.17
CA PRO A 117 14.46 -10.18 0.39
C PRO A 117 14.67 -8.84 -0.36
N LEU A 118 13.60 -8.18 -0.80
CA LEU A 118 13.69 -7.00 -1.65
C LEU A 118 14.35 -5.81 -0.92
N VAL A 119 15.19 -5.05 -1.62
CA VAL A 119 15.84 -3.84 -1.12
C VAL A 119 14.98 -2.63 -1.50
N PRO A 120 14.81 -1.61 -0.63
CA PRO A 120 13.94 -0.50 -0.95
C PRO A 120 14.55 0.28 -2.12
N GLY A 121 13.70 0.66 -3.07
CA GLY A 121 14.12 1.44 -4.21
C GLY A 121 14.54 2.87 -3.83
N PRO A 122 14.83 3.72 -4.82
CA PRO A 122 15.17 5.11 -4.56
C PRO A 122 14.03 5.82 -3.81
N LYS A 123 14.42 6.73 -2.90
CA LYS A 123 13.48 7.57 -2.14
C LYS A 123 12.68 8.47 -3.09
N LEU A 124 11.37 8.34 -3.05
CA LEU A 124 10.42 9.15 -3.82
C LEU A 124 9.37 9.77 -2.89
N ASP A 125 8.81 10.91 -3.29
CA ASP A 125 7.58 11.44 -2.69
C ASP A 125 6.40 10.53 -3.08
N ILE A 126 5.42 10.38 -2.19
CA ILE A 126 4.24 9.53 -2.44
C ILE A 126 3.52 9.91 -3.74
N ASN A 127 3.38 11.19 -4.06
CA ASN A 127 2.73 11.61 -5.31
C ASN A 127 3.54 11.18 -6.54
N SER A 128 4.87 11.33 -6.47
CA SER A 128 5.77 10.92 -7.56
C SER A 128 5.74 9.41 -7.75
N PHE A 129 5.72 8.65 -6.65
CA PHE A 129 5.57 7.20 -6.67
C PHE A 129 4.24 6.78 -7.33
N CYS A 130 3.11 7.31 -6.85
CA CYS A 130 1.80 6.97 -7.41
C CYS A 130 1.68 7.33 -8.89
N GLN A 131 2.26 8.46 -9.33
CA GLN A 131 2.31 8.83 -10.75
C GLN A 131 3.17 7.88 -11.58
N ASN A 132 4.36 7.51 -11.09
CA ASN A 132 5.28 6.61 -11.80
C ASN A 132 4.69 5.21 -12.02
N TYR A 133 3.93 4.71 -11.06
CA TYR A 133 3.30 3.38 -11.12
C TYR A 133 1.81 3.41 -11.52
N ASN A 134 1.29 4.56 -11.96
CA ASN A 134 -0.09 4.74 -12.41
C ASN A 134 -1.15 4.24 -11.39
N LEU A 135 -0.90 4.52 -10.11
CA LEU A 135 -1.80 4.23 -9.00
C LEU A 135 -2.93 5.27 -8.95
N ASP A 136 -4.09 4.90 -8.41
CA ASP A 136 -5.21 5.83 -8.23
C ASP A 136 -4.77 7.00 -7.32
N PRO A 137 -5.03 8.28 -7.69
CA PRO A 137 -4.68 9.44 -6.86
C PRO A 137 -5.29 9.40 -5.46
N LYS A 138 -6.37 8.63 -5.23
CA LYS A 138 -6.93 8.40 -3.89
C LYS A 138 -5.95 7.69 -2.97
N ILE A 139 -5.09 6.81 -3.49
CA ILE A 139 -4.06 6.11 -2.71
C ILE A 139 -3.07 7.13 -2.15
N ALA A 140 -2.60 8.07 -2.98
CA ALA A 140 -1.72 9.14 -2.55
C ALA A 140 -2.38 10.04 -1.49
N ALA A 141 -3.65 10.42 -1.70
CA ALA A 141 -4.40 11.25 -0.76
C ALA A 141 -4.50 10.62 0.64
N ARG A 142 -4.78 9.30 0.72
CA ARG A 142 -4.84 8.57 1.99
C ARG A 142 -3.48 8.54 2.69
N PHE A 143 -2.40 8.21 1.97
CA PHE A 143 -1.06 8.23 2.58
C PHE A 143 -0.70 9.60 3.14
N LEU A 144 -0.97 10.67 2.40
CA LEU A 144 -0.70 12.04 2.84
C LEU A 144 -1.57 12.47 4.04
N GLN A 145 -2.84 12.02 4.10
CA GLN A 145 -3.72 12.25 5.24
C GLN A 145 -3.13 11.67 6.53
N HIS A 146 -2.50 10.50 6.44
CA HIS A 146 -1.82 9.83 7.55
C HIS A 146 -0.33 10.21 7.70
N LYS A 147 0.08 11.33 7.09
CA LYS A 147 1.44 11.90 7.18
C LYS A 147 2.57 11.03 6.58
N TYR A 148 2.24 10.01 5.79
CA TYR A 148 3.21 9.31 4.97
C TYR A 148 3.58 10.19 3.77
N ARG A 149 4.80 10.75 3.77
CA ARG A 149 5.27 11.68 2.73
C ARG A 149 6.22 11.04 1.72
N THR A 150 6.97 10.01 2.13
CA THR A 150 8.03 9.40 1.32
C THR A 150 7.95 7.88 1.32
N THR A 151 8.44 7.25 0.26
CA THR A 151 8.45 5.79 0.08
C THR A 151 9.27 5.02 1.13
N ASP A 152 10.17 5.68 1.86
CA ASP A 152 10.92 5.08 2.98
C ASP A 152 10.01 4.46 4.04
N SER A 153 8.79 5.00 4.19
CA SER A 153 7.81 4.49 5.15
C SER A 153 7.22 3.14 4.78
N PHE A 154 7.22 2.75 3.50
CA PHE A 154 6.61 1.49 3.03
C PHE A 154 7.23 0.25 3.63
N TRP A 155 8.48 0.32 4.09
CA TRP A 155 9.17 -0.79 4.74
C TRP A 155 8.54 -1.17 6.09
N TYR A 156 8.00 -0.19 6.79
CA TYR A 156 7.48 -0.35 8.14
C TYR A 156 5.98 -0.59 8.13
N ILE A 157 5.33 -0.46 6.98
CA ILE A 157 3.88 -0.61 6.86
C ILE A 157 3.52 -2.09 6.70
N GLU A 158 2.67 -2.57 7.60
CA GLU A 158 2.06 -3.89 7.49
C GLU A 158 0.79 -3.86 6.63
N VAL A 159 0.47 -4.98 5.98
CA VAL A 159 -0.81 -5.11 5.25
C VAL A 159 -2.02 -4.91 6.17
N LYS A 160 -1.89 -5.21 7.47
CA LYS A 160 -2.93 -4.94 8.46
C LYS A 160 -3.15 -3.43 8.64
N GLU A 161 -2.08 -2.64 8.78
CA GLU A 161 -2.17 -1.19 8.89
C GLU A 161 -2.83 -0.59 7.64
N LEU A 162 -2.52 -1.09 6.44
CA LEU A 162 -3.22 -0.63 5.23
C LEU A 162 -4.74 -0.86 5.29
N LYS A 163 -5.20 -1.97 5.89
CA LYS A 163 -6.63 -2.18 6.09
C LYS A 163 -7.22 -1.19 7.10
N GLU A 164 -6.49 -0.86 8.15
CA GLU A 164 -6.87 0.16 9.15
C GLU A 164 -6.91 1.58 8.55
N LEU A 165 -6.06 1.87 7.56
CA LEU A 165 -6.12 3.08 6.73
C LEU A 165 -7.29 3.07 5.70
N GLY A 166 -8.09 2.00 5.70
CA GLY A 166 -9.29 1.86 4.88
C GLY A 166 -9.03 1.48 3.42
N PHE A 167 -7.84 0.98 3.08
CA PHE A 167 -7.56 0.48 1.73
C PHE A 167 -8.36 -0.79 1.45
N VAL A 168 -8.97 -0.89 0.27
CA VAL A 168 -9.66 -2.12 -0.15
C VAL A 168 -8.66 -3.14 -0.67
N ALA A 169 -9.01 -4.43 -0.64
CA ALA A 169 -8.10 -5.52 -1.05
C ALA A 169 -7.51 -5.34 -2.46
N GLY A 170 -8.28 -4.79 -3.41
CA GLY A 170 -7.79 -4.48 -4.75
C GLY A 170 -6.74 -3.37 -4.78
N GLU A 171 -6.91 -2.31 -4.00
CA GLU A 171 -5.93 -1.22 -3.87
C GLU A 171 -4.64 -1.73 -3.22
N ILE A 172 -4.77 -2.58 -2.18
CA ILE A 172 -3.62 -3.23 -1.53
C ILE A 172 -2.85 -4.08 -2.55
N ALA A 173 -3.54 -4.87 -3.37
CA ALA A 173 -2.90 -5.69 -4.40
C ALA A 173 -2.18 -4.83 -5.47
N GLU A 174 -2.80 -3.75 -5.94
CA GLU A 174 -2.17 -2.81 -6.89
C GLU A 174 -0.94 -2.14 -6.26
N LEU A 175 -1.02 -1.73 -5.00
CA LEU A 175 0.09 -1.13 -4.26
C LEU A 175 1.24 -2.13 -4.04
N SER A 176 0.95 -3.36 -3.62
CA SER A 176 1.96 -4.42 -3.47
C SER A 176 2.68 -4.72 -4.78
N ALA A 177 1.94 -4.75 -5.89
CA ALA A 177 2.54 -4.95 -7.22
C ALA A 177 3.45 -3.76 -7.61
N ALA A 178 3.04 -2.52 -7.34
CA ALA A 178 3.86 -1.34 -7.59
C ALA A 178 5.13 -1.32 -6.72
N ILE A 179 5.02 -1.71 -5.45
CA ILE A 179 6.16 -1.80 -4.53
C ILE A 179 7.12 -2.91 -4.95
N ALA A 180 6.62 -4.07 -5.38
CA ALA A 180 7.46 -5.13 -5.93
C ALA A 180 8.20 -4.71 -7.20
N ALA A 181 7.63 -3.82 -8.02
CA ALA A 181 8.29 -3.26 -9.20
C ALA A 181 9.27 -2.12 -8.87
N TRP A 182 9.06 -1.42 -7.75
CA TRP A 182 9.92 -0.34 -7.28
C TRP A 182 11.14 -0.82 -6.49
N ALA A 183 10.94 -1.83 -5.65
CA ALA A 183 11.99 -2.48 -4.88
C ALA A 183 12.87 -3.32 -5.82
N THR A 184 14.16 -3.41 -5.49
CA THR A 184 15.19 -4.07 -6.32
C THR A 184 15.78 -5.28 -5.62
#